data_AF-A0ABD0PB91-F1
#
_entry.id   AF-A0ABD0PB91-F1
#
_cell.length_a   1.000
_cell.length_b   1.000
_cell.length_c   1.000
_cell.angle_alpha   90.00
_cell.angle_beta   90.00
_cell.angle_gamma   90.00
#
_symmetry.space_group_name_H-M   'P 1'
#
loop_
_entity.id
_entity.type
_entity.pdbx_description
1 polymer ?
#
loop_
_entity_poly.entity_id
_entity_poly.type
_entity_poly.pdbx_seq_one_letter_code
_entity_poly.pdbx_strand_id
1 'polypeptide(L)'
;KSKKKDKCKNSQMYPLSETQYCPCDKYNAQPVGNWSDCILPEGRVESAVGMKVQGDVKECGQGYRYQAMVCYDQDNRLVETSRCNSH
;
A
#
# COMPACT_ATOMS: atom_id res chain seq x y z
N LYS A 1 -17.33 10.93 -28.65
CA LYS A 1 -15.87 11.10 -28.46
C LYS A 1 -15.65 11.98 -27.22
N SER A 2 -15.41 11.39 -26.04
CA SER A 2 -15.39 12.10 -24.75
C SER A 2 -14.12 12.94 -24.57
N LYS A 3 -14.29 14.26 -24.37
CA LYS A 3 -13.21 15.26 -24.20
C LYS A 3 -12.43 15.13 -22.88
N LYS A 4 -12.80 14.19 -22.01
CA LYS A 4 -12.20 14.01 -20.68
C LYS A 4 -10.84 13.30 -20.70
N LYS A 5 -10.44 12.71 -21.84
CA LYS A 5 -9.27 11.80 -21.96
C LYS A 5 -7.89 12.46 -22.15
N ASP A 6 -7.80 13.75 -22.49
CA ASP A 6 -6.48 14.35 -22.77
C ASP A 6 -5.68 14.68 -21.51
N LYS A 7 -6.35 15.00 -20.40
CA LYS A 7 -5.69 15.28 -19.11
C LYS A 7 -4.99 14.06 -18.52
N CYS A 8 -5.47 12.85 -18.82
CA CYS A 8 -4.95 11.59 -18.29
C CYS A 8 -3.73 11.05 -19.05
N LYS A 9 -3.28 11.70 -20.14
CA LYS A 9 -2.14 11.23 -20.96
C LYS A 9 -0.78 11.66 -20.42
N ASN A 10 -0.74 12.60 -19.47
CA ASN A 10 0.51 13.06 -18.88
C ASN A 10 0.93 12.11 -17.74
N SER A 11 1.65 11.04 -18.08
CA SER A 11 2.15 10.05 -17.13
C SER A 11 3.16 10.60 -16.11
N GLN A 12 3.75 11.77 -16.36
CA GLN A 12 4.63 12.47 -15.42
C GLN A 12 3.85 13.24 -14.35
N MET A 13 2.63 13.69 -14.68
CA MET A 13 1.78 14.46 -13.75
C MET A 13 0.67 13.63 -13.11
N TYR A 14 0.24 12.55 -13.78
CA TYR A 14 -0.73 11.57 -13.31
C TYR A 14 -0.12 10.18 -13.53
N PRO A 15 0.61 9.62 -12.55
CA PRO A 15 1.18 8.29 -12.68
C PRO A 15 0.06 7.29 -13.03
N LEU A 16 0.24 6.54 -14.12
CA LEU A 16 -0.73 5.57 -14.63
C LEU A 16 -0.89 4.34 -13.72
N SER A 17 -0.09 4.27 -12.65
CA SER A 17 -0.28 3.33 -11.55
C SER A 17 -1.28 3.92 -10.56
N GLU A 18 -2.57 3.84 -10.89
CA GLU A 18 -3.60 3.93 -9.87
C GLU A 18 -3.67 2.55 -9.19
N THR A 19 -2.87 2.35 -8.13
CA THR A 19 -2.98 1.15 -7.26
C THR A 19 -4.14 1.31 -6.26
N GLN A 20 -5.15 2.09 -6.61
CA GLN A 20 -6.33 2.22 -5.78
C GLN A 20 -7.30 1.13 -6.21
N TYR A 21 -7.59 0.22 -5.28
CA TYR A 21 -8.62 -0.80 -5.47
C TYR A 21 -9.93 -0.13 -5.88
N CYS A 22 -10.54 -0.59 -6.98
CA CYS A 22 -11.90 -0.22 -7.32
C CYS A 22 -12.81 -0.69 -6.18
N PRO A 23 -13.55 0.20 -5.49
CA PRO A 23 -14.46 -0.23 -4.45
C PRO A 23 -15.56 -1.10 -5.07
N CYS A 24 -15.68 -2.34 -4.61
CA CYS A 24 -16.78 -3.22 -5.00
C CYS A 24 -18.08 -2.66 -4.41
N ASP A 25 -19.10 -2.38 -5.23
CA ASP A 25 -20.42 -1.91 -4.73
C ASP A 25 -21.08 -2.91 -3.75
N LYS A 26 -20.62 -4.17 -3.75
CA LYS A 26 -21.12 -5.23 -2.88
C LYS A 26 -20.36 -5.35 -1.55
N TYR A 27 -19.08 -4.99 -1.52
CA TYR A 27 -18.23 -5.20 -0.36
C TYR A 27 -17.28 -4.02 -0.15
N ASN A 28 -17.21 -3.56 1.08
CA ASN A 28 -16.42 -2.40 1.47
C ASN A 28 -15.17 -2.83 2.24
N ALA A 29 -13.99 -2.47 1.72
CA ALA A 29 -12.71 -2.74 2.36
C ALA A 29 -12.31 -1.55 3.25
N GLN A 30 -12.14 -1.77 4.55
CA GLN A 30 -11.77 -0.72 5.51
C GLN A 30 -10.43 -1.03 6.20
N PRO A 31 -9.49 -0.07 6.26
CA PRO A 31 -8.27 -0.23 7.03
C PRO A 31 -8.57 -0.26 8.53
N VAL A 32 -7.88 -1.14 9.26
CA VAL A 32 -8.03 -1.27 10.71
C VAL A 32 -6.68 -1.36 11.40
N GLY A 33 -6.66 -0.86 12.64
CA GLY A 33 -5.48 -0.92 13.50
C GLY A 33 -4.34 -0.01 13.03
N ASN A 34 -3.17 -0.25 13.59
CA ASN A 34 -1.97 0.53 13.29
C ASN A 34 -1.26 0.02 12.03
N TRP A 35 -0.45 0.90 11.45
CA TRP A 35 0.53 0.50 10.45
C TRP A 35 1.59 -0.41 11.06
N SER A 36 2.07 -1.39 10.28
CA SER A 36 3.25 -2.20 10.60
C SER A 36 4.48 -1.31 10.76
N ASP A 37 5.56 -1.90 11.25
CA ASP A 37 6.88 -1.28 11.13
C ASP A 37 7.25 -1.06 9.66
N CYS A 38 8.15 -0.11 9.43
CA CYS A 38 8.69 0.17 8.10
C CYS A 38 9.62 -0.97 7.68
N ILE A 39 9.21 -1.72 6.67
CA ILE A 39 10.00 -2.80 6.08
C ILE A 39 10.83 -2.17 4.97
N LEU A 40 12.13 -2.10 5.20
CA LEU A 40 13.08 -1.67 4.19
C LEU A 40 13.40 -2.87 3.30
N PRO A 41 13.29 -2.78 1.97
CA PRO A 41 13.90 -3.79 1.11
C PRO A 41 15.40 -3.79 1.39
N GLU A 42 15.99 -4.98 1.54
CA GLU A 42 17.43 -5.16 1.77
C GLU A 42 18.22 -4.57 0.58
N GLY A 43 18.42 -3.27 0.59
CA GLY A 43 19.11 -2.51 -0.44
C GLY A 43 20.59 -2.54 -0.15
N ARG A 44 21.25 -3.61 -0.62
CA ARG A 44 22.71 -3.78 -0.73
C ARG A 44 23.50 -3.00 0.35
N VAL A 45 23.75 -3.67 1.48
CA VAL A 45 24.78 -3.23 2.43
C VAL A 45 26.16 -3.33 1.75
N GLU A 46 26.50 -2.34 0.92
CA GLU A 46 27.89 -1.91 0.73
C GLU A 46 28.17 -0.78 1.73
N SER A 47 27.97 -1.07 3.01
CA SER A 47 28.53 -0.26 4.09
C SER A 47 29.53 -1.12 4.82
N ALA A 48 30.78 -0.93 4.38
CA ALA A 48 32.02 -1.01 5.13
C ALA A 48 32.02 -1.97 6.32
N VAL A 49 32.81 -3.03 6.16
CA VAL A 49 33.51 -3.73 7.24
C VAL A 49 33.95 -2.71 8.30
N GLY A 50 33.28 -2.70 9.46
CA GLY A 50 33.73 -1.91 10.60
C GLY A 50 32.65 -1.56 11.59
N MET A 51 32.78 -2.12 12.80
CA MET A 51 32.09 -1.75 14.04
C MET A 51 30.63 -2.21 14.19
N LYS A 52 30.52 -3.36 14.85
CA LYS A 52 29.43 -3.66 15.77
C LYS A 52 29.31 -2.52 16.79
N VAL A 53 28.29 -1.68 16.68
CA VAL A 53 27.83 -0.84 17.78
C VAL A 53 26.39 -1.24 18.09
N GLN A 54 26.20 -1.67 19.33
CA GLN A 54 24.91 -2.01 19.90
C GLN A 54 24.21 -0.67 20.21
N GLY A 55 23.39 -0.22 19.28
CA GLY A 55 22.54 0.96 19.40
C GLY A 55 21.48 0.90 18.30
N ASP A 56 20.30 1.45 18.55
CA ASP A 56 19.21 1.58 17.57
C ASP A 56 19.68 2.33 16.31
N VAL A 57 20.35 1.63 15.39
CA VAL A 57 20.68 2.12 14.07
C VAL A 57 19.36 2.18 13.31
N LYS A 58 18.73 3.36 13.31
CA LYS A 58 17.55 3.62 12.49
C LYS A 58 18.00 3.68 11.04
N GLU A 59 17.82 2.58 10.33
CA GLU A 59 18.01 2.54 8.89
C GLU A 59 16.99 3.47 8.23
N CYS A 60 17.47 4.39 7.39
CA CYS A 60 16.63 5.33 6.66
C CYS A 60 16.70 5.02 5.16
N GLY A 61 15.55 5.01 4.50
CA GLY A 61 15.44 4.64 3.09
C GLY A 61 13.99 4.52 2.67
N GLN A 62 13.77 4.29 1.39
CA GLN A 62 12.43 4.01 0.86
C GLN A 62 12.04 2.58 1.24
N GLY A 63 10.94 2.44 1.98
CA GLY A 63 10.41 1.15 2.43
C GLY A 63 8.92 1.01 2.22
N TYR A 64 8.37 -0.10 2.69
CA TYR A 64 6.95 -0.43 2.62
C TYR A 64 6.38 -0.58 4.03
N ARG A 65 5.11 -0.22 4.21
CA ARG A 65 4.34 -0.45 5.43
C ARG A 65 3.02 -1.10 5.06
N TYR A 66 2.55 -2.00 5.89
CA TYR A 66 1.29 -2.70 5.69
C TYR A 66 0.31 -2.32 6.80
N GLN A 67 -0.96 -2.22 6.46
CA GLN A 67 -2.04 -2.07 7.43
C GLN A 67 -3.05 -3.18 7.19
N ALA A 68 -3.63 -3.72 8.26
CA ALA A 68 -4.67 -4.73 8.14
C ALA A 68 -5.93 -4.12 7.52
N MET A 69 -6.65 -4.91 6.73
CA MET A 69 -7.91 -4.54 6.09
C MET A 69 -9.00 -5.51 6.53
N VAL A 70 -10.19 -4.99 6.81
CA VAL A 70 -11.41 -5.78 7.02
C VAL A 70 -12.38 -5.58 5.87
N CYS A 71 -13.28 -6.54 5.70
CA CYS A 71 -14.28 -6.53 4.64
C CYS A 71 -15.67 -6.54 5.25
N TYR A 72 -16.52 -5.61 4.82
CA TYR A 72 -17.93 -5.54 5.20
C TYR A 72 -18.83 -5.76 3.99
N ASP A 73 -19.99 -6.40 4.20
CA ASP A 73 -21.07 -6.40 3.21
C ASP A 73 -21.92 -5.12 3.29
N GLN A 74 -22.96 -5.04 2.45
CA GLN A 74 -23.88 -3.90 2.40
C GLN A 74 -24.70 -3.70 3.68
N ASP A 75 -24.83 -4.74 4.50
CA ASP A 75 -25.49 -4.71 5.80
C ASP A 75 -24.50 -4.39 6.94
N ASN A 76 -23.28 -3.95 6.60
CA ASN A 76 -22.20 -3.65 7.54
C ASN A 76 -21.76 -4.85 8.40
N ARG A 77 -21.95 -6.07 7.90
CA ARG A 77 -21.51 -7.29 8.60
C ARG A 77 -20.11 -7.67 8.18
N LEU A 78 -19.29 -8.10 9.14
CA LEU A 78 -17.94 -8.56 8.88
C LEU A 78 -17.99 -9.84 8.04
N VAL A 79 -17.31 -9.85 6.89
CA VAL A 79 -17.19 -10.98 5.99
C VAL A 79 -15.73 -11.33 5.73
N GLU A 80 -15.48 -12.47 5.09
CA GLU A 80 -14.13 -12.89 4.70
C GLU A 80 -13.46 -11.86 3.79
N THR A 81 -12.21 -11.52 4.09
CA THR A 81 -11.40 -10.51 3.37
C THR A 81 -11.23 -10.82 1.88
N SER A 82 -11.25 -12.09 1.50
CA SER A 82 -11.21 -12.55 0.10
C SER A 82 -12.35 -11.98 -0.76
N ARG A 83 -13.50 -11.63 -0.15
CA ARG A 83 -14.66 -11.04 -0.84
C ARG A 83 -14.43 -9.61 -1.31
N CYS A 84 -13.58 -8.86 -0.61
CA CYS A 84 -13.21 -7.50 -1.02
C CYS A 84 -12.23 -7.49 -2.21
N ASN A 85 -11.61 -8.64 -2.52
CA ASN A 85 -10.71 -8.81 -3.67
C ASN A 85 -11.33 -9.62 -4.81
N SER A 86 -12.62 -9.99 -4.71
CA SER A 86 -13.31 -10.74 -5.76
C SER A 86 -13.91 -9.78 -6.79
N HIS A 87 -13.42 -9.86 -8.02
CA HIS A 87 -13.86 -9.11 -9.19
C HIS A 87 -15.05 -9.77 -9.90
#